data_AF-A0A1J1HF29-F1
#
_entry.id   AF-A0A1J1HF29-F1
#
_cell.length_a   1.000
_cell.length_b   1.000
_cell.length_c   1.000
_cell.angle_alpha   90.00
_cell.angle_beta   90.00
_cell.angle_gamma   90.00
#
_symmetry.space_group_name_H-M   'P 1'
#
loop_
_entity.id
_entity.type
_entity.pdbx_description
1 polymer ?
#
loop_
_entity_poly.entity_id
_entity_poly.type
_entity_poly.pdbx_seq_one_letter_code
_entity_poly.pdbx_strand_id
1 'polypeptide(L)'
;MTTLKESITNVFSKLNIDQRKEILNVLVHILRKIIENPSRAKFRSLKKDNKTFINKLLHFKGSDDILRSLGFEEDEEKWFFPLSKDDTLSRNLNEIQNYINDNLCLLYNNSESIFEQGISDSYNNYKNTLNENSSLQLNTNNELLENNSGGLKLEGLSKRRLEKEKMELLSEKENTIQLIKEYSDKWIIQIKGAENTLYSNETFKMQFKFTDKYPIESPEVVFIGEPPIHPHIYSNGHICLSILYDHWSPVLSVNAICLSIISMLSSCKKKRKPIDDILYCSSGAKVSPKNMKWMFHDDKI
;
A
#
# COMPACT_ATOMS: atom_id res chain seq x y z
N MET A 1 10.50 -3.74 -36.94
CA MET A 1 9.88 -4.24 -35.69
C MET A 1 9.39 -3.02 -34.94
N THR A 2 8.10 -2.94 -34.65
CA THR A 2 7.53 -1.91 -33.78
C THR A 2 8.01 -2.15 -32.35
N THR A 3 8.49 -1.11 -31.68
CA THR A 3 8.93 -1.21 -30.29
C THR A 3 7.73 -1.45 -29.36
N LEU A 4 7.94 -2.05 -28.19
CA LEU A 4 6.88 -2.27 -27.20
C LEU A 4 6.17 -0.95 -26.84
N LYS A 5 6.93 0.13 -26.71
CA LYS A 5 6.41 1.48 -26.44
C LYS A 5 5.49 1.99 -27.55
N GLU A 6 5.85 1.78 -28.82
CA GLU A 6 5.02 2.16 -29.97
C GLU A 6 3.73 1.34 -30.04
N SER A 7 3.81 0.01 -29.85
CA SER A 7 2.64 -0.86 -29.82
C SER A 7 1.66 -0.47 -28.71
N ILE A 8 2.16 -0.20 -27.50
CA ILE A 8 1.34 0.28 -26.38
C ILE A 8 0.70 1.63 -26.71
N THR A 9 1.47 2.59 -27.22
CA THR A 9 0.96 3.94 -27.54
C THR A 9 -0.10 3.91 -28.64
N ASN A 10 0.08 3.07 -29.65
CA ASN A 10 -0.88 2.88 -30.73
C ASN A 10 -2.22 2.34 -30.24
N VAL A 11 -2.21 1.31 -29.39
CA VAL A 11 -3.43 0.75 -28.80
C VAL A 11 -4.07 1.76 -27.86
N PHE A 12 -3.29 2.48 -27.06
CA PHE A 12 -3.81 3.38 -26.03
C PHE A 12 -4.41 4.65 -26.59
N SER A 13 -3.99 5.10 -27.78
CA SER A 13 -4.51 6.30 -28.46
C SER A 13 -6.04 6.33 -28.60
N LYS A 14 -6.71 5.17 -28.61
CA LYS A 14 -8.16 5.02 -28.78
C LYS A 14 -8.91 4.58 -27.52
N LEU A 15 -8.22 4.46 -26.38
CA LEU A 15 -8.77 3.93 -25.14
C LEU A 15 -8.95 5.01 -24.09
N ASN A 16 -9.97 4.84 -23.24
CA ASN A 16 -10.11 5.64 -22.03
C ASN A 16 -9.08 5.23 -20.97
N ILE A 17 -8.90 6.08 -19.96
CA ILE A 17 -7.87 5.89 -18.93
C ILE A 17 -8.04 4.56 -18.17
N ASP A 18 -9.26 4.17 -17.84
CA ASP A 18 -9.53 2.95 -17.08
C ASP A 18 -9.23 1.67 -17.89
N GLN A 19 -9.56 1.68 -19.19
CA GLN A 19 -9.19 0.61 -20.12
C GLN A 19 -7.68 0.49 -20.27
N ARG A 20 -6.95 1.61 -20.36
CA ARG A 20 -5.48 1.59 -20.41
C ARG A 20 -4.89 0.96 -19.15
N LYS A 21 -5.39 1.33 -17.97
CA LYS A 21 -4.97 0.73 -16.69
C LYS A 21 -5.25 -0.76 -16.64
N GLU A 22 -6.45 -1.17 -17.05
CA GLU A 22 -6.84 -2.57 -17.03
C GLU A 22 -5.93 -3.43 -17.91
N ILE A 23 -5.61 -2.96 -19.12
CA ILE A 23 -4.68 -3.64 -20.02
C ILE A 23 -3.28 -3.73 -19.41
N LEU A 24 -2.72 -2.61 -18.92
CA LEU A 24 -1.39 -2.60 -18.30
C LEU A 24 -1.30 -3.58 -17.13
N ASN A 25 -2.32 -3.60 -16.28
CA ASN A 25 -2.39 -4.51 -15.13
C ASN A 25 -2.44 -5.98 -15.55
N VAL A 26 -3.21 -6.31 -16.60
CA VAL A 26 -3.25 -7.67 -17.15
C VAL A 26 -1.89 -8.08 -17.70
N LEU A 27 -1.20 -7.20 -18.45
CA LEU A 27 0.12 -7.49 -19.02
C LEU A 27 1.18 -7.70 -17.93
N VAL A 28 1.24 -6.81 -16.93
CA VAL A 28 2.13 -6.97 -15.77
C VAL A 28 1.84 -8.28 -15.02
N HIS A 29 0.56 -8.60 -14.82
CA HIS A 29 0.16 -9.83 -14.12
C HIS A 29 0.63 -11.09 -14.85
N ILE A 30 0.44 -11.14 -16.18
CA ILE A 30 0.85 -12.26 -17.02
C ILE A 30 2.37 -12.45 -16.95
N LEU A 31 3.14 -11.39 -17.20
CA LEU A 31 4.61 -11.46 -17.21
C LEU A 31 5.15 -11.88 -15.84
N ARG A 32 4.62 -11.32 -14.75
CA ARG A 32 5.05 -11.69 -13.40
C ARG A 32 4.74 -13.15 -13.08
N LYS A 33 3.59 -13.67 -13.51
CA LYS A 33 3.24 -15.09 -13.32
C LYS A 33 4.18 -16.03 -14.05
N ILE A 34 4.66 -15.65 -15.24
CA ILE A 34 5.67 -16.39 -15.99
C ILE A 34 7.02 -16.35 -15.26
N ILE A 35 7.46 -15.17 -14.82
CA ILE A 35 8.73 -14.99 -14.08
C ILE A 35 8.73 -15.78 -12.75
N GLU A 36 7.63 -15.75 -12.00
CA GLU A 36 7.48 -16.50 -10.74
C GLU A 36 7.47 -18.03 -10.97
N ASN A 37 7.09 -18.49 -12.17
CA ASN A 37 6.88 -19.90 -12.45
C ASN A 37 7.43 -20.28 -13.86
N PRO A 38 8.74 -20.16 -14.09
CA PRO A 38 9.30 -20.25 -15.44
C PRO A 38 9.14 -21.64 -16.06
N SER A 39 9.12 -22.72 -15.29
CA SER A 39 8.99 -24.07 -15.86
C SER A 39 7.53 -24.50 -16.11
N ARG A 40 6.53 -23.69 -15.73
CA ARG A 40 5.11 -24.08 -15.78
C ARG A 40 4.42 -23.57 -17.03
N ALA A 41 4.21 -24.47 -18.00
CA ALA A 41 3.54 -24.18 -19.28
C ALA A 41 2.17 -23.50 -19.15
N LYS A 42 1.42 -23.78 -18.07
CA LYS A 42 0.09 -23.18 -17.82
C LYS A 42 0.12 -21.66 -17.69
N PHE A 43 1.20 -21.08 -17.18
CA PHE A 43 1.33 -19.62 -17.00
C PHE A 43 1.89 -18.94 -18.24
N ARG A 44 2.50 -19.72 -19.14
CA ARG A 44 3.03 -19.26 -20.42
C ARG A 44 2.01 -19.34 -21.55
N SER A 45 0.85 -19.95 -21.32
CA SER A 45 -0.19 -20.17 -22.33
C SER A 45 -1.43 -19.34 -22.01
N LEU A 46 -1.90 -18.56 -22.97
CA LEU A 46 -3.11 -17.73 -22.88
C LEU A 46 -4.08 -18.21 -23.96
N LYS A 47 -5.14 -18.92 -23.54
CA LYS A 47 -6.10 -19.47 -24.50
C LYS A 47 -6.93 -18.35 -25.13
N LYS A 48 -7.16 -18.45 -26.45
CA LYS A 48 -7.96 -17.48 -27.21
C LYS A 48 -9.46 -17.53 -26.87
N ASP A 49 -9.94 -18.62 -26.26
CA ASP A 49 -11.34 -18.81 -25.82
C ASP A 49 -11.62 -18.29 -24.39
N ASN A 50 -10.60 -17.81 -23.67
CA ASN A 50 -10.78 -17.33 -22.30
C ASN A 50 -11.50 -15.98 -22.28
N LYS A 51 -12.76 -15.99 -21.82
CA LYS A 51 -13.63 -14.79 -21.74
C LYS A 51 -13.00 -13.61 -21.01
N THR A 52 -12.27 -13.85 -19.92
CA THR A 52 -11.62 -12.78 -19.15
C THR A 52 -10.45 -12.17 -19.92
N PHE A 53 -9.66 -12.98 -20.61
CA PHE A 53 -8.55 -12.52 -21.44
C PHE A 53 -9.05 -11.77 -22.68
N ILE A 54 -10.12 -12.25 -23.31
CA ILE A 54 -10.75 -11.59 -24.45
C ILE A 54 -11.27 -10.20 -24.05
N ASN A 55 -12.10 -10.14 -23.00
CA ASN A 55 -12.76 -8.91 -22.60
C ASN A 55 -11.77 -7.82 -22.14
N LYS A 56 -10.66 -8.22 -21.52
CA LYS A 56 -9.69 -7.29 -20.93
C LYS A 56 -8.54 -6.91 -21.87
N LEU A 57 -8.25 -7.71 -22.90
CA LEU A 57 -7.10 -7.49 -23.79
C LEU A 57 -7.44 -7.68 -25.27
N LEU A 58 -7.88 -8.87 -25.70
CA LEU A 58 -7.99 -9.18 -27.13
C LEU A 58 -9.13 -8.44 -27.87
N HIS A 59 -10.13 -7.90 -27.15
CA HIS A 59 -11.19 -7.10 -27.76
C HIS A 59 -10.68 -5.80 -28.39
N PHE A 60 -9.48 -5.33 -28.03
CA PHE A 60 -8.92 -4.08 -28.56
C PHE A 60 -8.07 -4.31 -29.82
N LYS A 61 -8.30 -3.50 -30.85
CA LYS A 61 -7.54 -3.54 -32.11
C LYS A 61 -6.06 -3.19 -31.87
N GLY A 62 -5.14 -4.08 -32.28
CA GLY A 62 -3.69 -3.95 -32.08
C GLY A 62 -3.17 -4.59 -30.79
N SER A 63 -4.03 -5.28 -30.02
CA SER A 63 -3.62 -6.04 -28.83
C SER A 63 -2.68 -7.21 -29.16
N ASP A 64 -2.82 -7.78 -30.35
CA ASP A 64 -1.94 -8.78 -30.95
C ASP A 64 -0.52 -8.23 -31.18
N ASP A 65 -0.39 -6.99 -31.64
CA ASP A 65 0.90 -6.33 -31.82
C ASP A 65 1.63 -6.15 -30.47
N ILE A 66 0.90 -5.83 -29.39
CA ILE A 66 1.47 -5.74 -28.04
C ILE A 66 2.01 -7.10 -27.61
N LEU A 67 1.23 -8.18 -27.78
CA LEU A 67 1.65 -9.52 -27.39
C LEU A 67 2.89 -9.96 -28.17
N ARG A 68 2.95 -9.70 -29.48
CA ARG A 68 4.13 -9.98 -30.31
C ARG A 68 5.35 -9.16 -29.90
N SER A 69 5.18 -7.86 -29.62
CA SER A 69 6.27 -7.02 -29.11
C SER A 69 6.79 -7.48 -27.75
N LEU A 70 5.94 -8.09 -26.92
CA LEU A 70 6.33 -8.75 -25.67
C LEU A 70 7.04 -10.08 -25.88
N GLY A 71 7.04 -10.64 -27.09
CA GLY A 71 7.69 -11.90 -27.42
C GLY A 71 6.76 -13.12 -27.40
N PHE A 72 5.45 -12.94 -27.19
CA PHE A 72 4.47 -14.01 -27.35
C PHE A 72 4.37 -14.43 -28.82
N GLU A 73 4.21 -15.73 -29.00
CA GLU A 73 3.90 -16.37 -30.27
C GLU A 73 2.46 -16.86 -30.21
N GLU A 74 1.85 -17.12 -31.36
CA GLU A 74 0.50 -17.65 -31.44
C GLU A 74 0.45 -18.91 -32.29
N ASP A 75 -0.46 -19.79 -31.90
CA ASP A 75 -0.95 -20.89 -32.74
C ASP A 75 -2.45 -20.70 -32.99
N GLU A 76 -3.12 -21.72 -33.53
CA GLU A 76 -4.56 -21.67 -33.85
C GLU A 76 -5.44 -21.49 -32.59
N GLU A 77 -5.00 -21.96 -31.41
CA GLU A 77 -5.84 -22.06 -30.21
C GLU A 77 -5.45 -21.09 -29.08
N LYS A 78 -4.19 -20.65 -29.04
CA LYS A 78 -3.63 -19.90 -27.91
C LYS A 78 -2.47 -18.99 -28.32
N TRP A 79 -2.19 -18.05 -27.42
CA TRP A 79 -0.90 -17.36 -27.35
C TRP A 79 0.01 -18.09 -26.38
N PHE A 80 1.30 -18.17 -26.67
CA PHE A 80 2.28 -18.76 -25.76
C PHE A 80 3.60 -18.01 -25.72
N PHE A 81 4.27 -18.05 -24.56
CA PHE A 81 5.58 -17.45 -24.36
C PHE A 81 6.69 -18.52 -24.39
N PRO A 82 7.58 -18.50 -25.40
CA PRO A 82 8.60 -19.52 -25.57
C PRO A 82 9.71 -19.42 -24.50
N LEU A 83 10.28 -20.57 -24.11
CA LEU A 83 11.39 -20.63 -23.13
C LEU A 83 12.65 -19.93 -23.62
N SER A 84 12.86 -19.88 -24.94
CA SER A 84 14.03 -19.25 -25.56
C SER A 84 14.07 -17.73 -25.40
N LYS A 85 12.98 -17.10 -24.93
CA LYS A 85 12.87 -15.64 -24.76
C LYS A 85 12.79 -15.22 -23.29
N ASP A 86 13.12 -16.10 -22.36
CA ASP A 86 13.03 -15.83 -20.92
C ASP A 86 13.90 -14.64 -20.47
N ASP A 87 15.02 -14.42 -21.16
CA ASP A 87 15.91 -13.27 -20.99
C ASP A 87 15.21 -11.92 -21.23
N THR A 88 14.14 -11.90 -22.04
CA THR A 88 13.38 -10.69 -22.35
C THR A 88 12.32 -10.35 -21.31
N LEU A 89 11.90 -11.30 -20.45
CA LEU A 89 10.78 -11.11 -19.53
C LEU A 89 10.99 -9.95 -18.54
N SER A 90 12.17 -9.90 -17.91
CA SER A 90 12.50 -8.83 -16.95
C SER A 90 12.61 -7.48 -17.64
N ARG A 91 13.18 -7.43 -18.85
CA ARG A 91 13.25 -6.19 -19.64
C ARG A 91 11.86 -5.70 -20.02
N ASN A 92 11.01 -6.58 -20.54
CA ASN A 92 9.65 -6.24 -20.96
C ASN A 92 8.78 -5.80 -19.78
N LEU A 93 8.93 -6.44 -18.62
CA LEU A 93 8.26 -6.02 -17.38
C LEU A 93 8.70 -4.62 -16.96
N ASN A 94 10.01 -4.36 -16.94
CA ASN A 94 10.55 -3.04 -16.61
C ASN A 94 10.09 -1.96 -17.60
N GLU A 95 10.02 -2.26 -18.90
CA GLU A 95 9.53 -1.33 -19.91
C GLU A 95 8.05 -0.96 -19.70
N ILE A 96 7.19 -1.93 -19.38
CA ILE A 96 5.79 -1.66 -19.05
C ILE A 96 5.69 -0.83 -17.76
N GLN A 97 6.48 -1.17 -16.74
CA GLN A 97 6.49 -0.42 -15.48
C GLN A 97 6.98 1.02 -15.68
N ASN A 98 8.01 1.23 -16.49
CA ASN A 98 8.49 2.56 -16.84
C ASN A 98 7.44 3.35 -17.64
N TYR A 99 6.75 2.70 -18.59
CA TYR A 99 5.64 3.34 -19.31
C TYR A 99 4.52 3.78 -18.36
N ILE A 100 4.18 2.95 -17.37
CA ILE A 100 3.20 3.31 -16.33
C ILE A 100 3.71 4.53 -15.56
N ASN A 101 4.97 4.51 -15.12
CA ASN A 101 5.60 5.58 -14.35
C ASN A 101 5.61 6.91 -15.12
N ASP A 102 6.02 6.90 -16.38
CA ASP A 102 6.07 8.07 -17.25
C ASP A 102 4.68 8.68 -17.50
N ASN A 103 3.61 7.88 -17.41
CA ASN A 103 2.23 8.30 -17.65
C ASN A 103 1.39 8.37 -16.37
N LEU A 104 2.00 8.34 -15.18
CA LEU A 104 1.28 8.32 -13.88
C LEU A 104 0.30 9.49 -13.74
N CYS A 105 0.71 10.70 -14.11
CA CYS A 105 -0.13 11.90 -13.99
C CYS A 105 -1.37 11.81 -14.90
N LEU A 106 -1.23 11.32 -16.13
CA LEU A 106 -2.33 11.18 -17.11
C LEU A 106 -3.23 9.98 -16.82
N LEU A 107 -2.67 8.89 -16.28
CA LEU A 107 -3.44 7.70 -15.94
C LEU A 107 -4.20 7.91 -14.63
N TYR A 108 -3.71 8.71 -13.68
CA TYR A 108 -4.28 8.72 -12.32
C TYR A 108 -4.85 10.08 -11.86
N ASN A 109 -4.74 11.16 -12.65
CA ASN A 109 -5.44 12.41 -12.33
C ASN A 109 -6.74 12.58 -13.09
N ASN A 110 -7.85 12.39 -12.36
CA ASN A 110 -9.10 13.11 -12.57
C ASN A 110 -9.75 13.34 -11.20
N SER A 111 -9.30 14.38 -10.50
CA SER A 111 -10.13 15.35 -9.76
C SER A 111 -9.20 16.28 -8.97
N GLU A 112 -8.97 17.47 -9.50
CA GLU A 112 -8.76 18.66 -8.67
C GLU A 112 -9.97 18.85 -7.75
N SER A 113 -9.72 18.89 -6.45
CA SER A 113 -10.22 19.90 -5.51
C SER A 113 -10.29 19.32 -4.09
N ILE A 114 -9.85 20.16 -3.15
CA ILE A 114 -9.92 20.00 -1.69
C ILE A 114 -8.86 19.07 -1.08
N PHE A 115 -7.58 19.44 -1.17
CA PHE A 115 -6.65 19.44 -0.02
C PHE A 115 -5.32 20.14 -0.35
N GLU A 116 -5.36 21.36 -0.90
CA GLU A 116 -4.20 22.26 -0.87
C GLU A 116 -4.46 23.38 0.11
N GLN A 117 -4.06 23.14 1.35
CA GLN A 117 -3.52 24.16 2.25
C GLN A 117 -2.67 23.42 3.27
N GLY A 118 -1.36 23.40 3.01
CA GLY A 118 -0.39 22.80 3.93
C GLY A 118 0.90 22.26 3.30
N ILE A 119 1.05 22.28 1.97
CA ILE A 119 2.27 21.82 1.31
C ILE A 119 2.74 22.89 0.31
N SER A 120 3.39 23.93 0.84
CA SER A 120 4.18 24.87 0.03
C SER A 120 5.55 25.15 0.64
N ASP A 121 5.73 25.04 1.96
CA ASP A 121 6.92 25.66 2.57
C ASP A 121 8.02 24.68 3.01
N SER A 122 7.93 23.39 2.68
CA SER A 122 8.91 22.39 3.14
C SER A 122 9.89 21.86 2.08
N TYR A 123 9.72 22.18 0.80
CA TYR A 123 10.63 21.69 -0.25
C TYR A 123 11.73 22.67 -0.70
N ASN A 124 11.73 23.92 -0.21
CA ASN A 124 12.75 24.92 -0.56
C ASN A 124 13.77 25.25 0.55
N ASN A 125 13.70 24.59 1.73
CA ASN A 125 14.60 24.93 2.86
C ASN A 125 15.76 23.96 3.09
N TYR A 126 15.97 22.95 2.23
CA TYR A 126 17.11 22.01 2.35
C TYR A 126 18.41 22.47 1.67
N LYS A 127 18.51 23.73 1.21
CA LYS A 127 19.74 24.27 0.62
C LYS A 127 20.30 25.56 1.22
N ASN A 128 19.62 26.19 2.17
CA ASN A 128 20.17 27.35 2.87
C ASN A 128 20.08 27.10 4.37
N THR A 129 21.23 26.85 5.00
CA THR A 129 21.69 27.33 6.32
C THR A 129 22.63 26.29 6.95
N LEU A 130 23.75 26.01 6.27
CA LEU A 130 25.03 25.91 6.97
C LEU A 130 25.45 27.36 7.20
N ASN A 131 25.18 27.91 8.37
CA ASN A 131 26.00 28.92 9.03
C ASN A 131 25.37 29.39 10.37
N GLU A 132 26.22 29.31 11.39
CA GLU A 132 26.28 30.14 12.61
C GLU A 132 25.23 29.99 13.73
N ASN A 133 25.69 29.31 14.79
CA ASN A 133 25.80 29.77 16.18
C ASN A 133 24.87 30.91 16.66
N SER A 134 24.03 30.63 17.67
CA SER A 134 24.21 31.10 19.06
C SER A 134 22.94 30.95 19.92
N SER A 135 23.19 30.81 21.22
CA SER A 135 22.33 30.59 22.40
C SER A 135 21.09 31.50 22.58
N LEU A 136 20.01 30.98 23.18
CA LEU A 136 19.48 31.36 24.53
C LEU A 136 18.08 30.78 24.85
N GLN A 137 18.01 30.18 26.03
CA GLN A 137 16.96 30.09 27.07
C GLN A 137 15.44 30.22 26.78
N LEU A 138 14.72 29.25 27.38
CA LEU A 138 13.45 29.31 28.13
C LEU A 138 12.38 30.35 27.72
N ASN A 139 11.18 29.85 27.41
CA ASN A 139 10.01 30.22 28.22
C ASN A 139 8.83 29.24 28.08
N THR A 140 8.37 28.85 29.26
CA THR A 140 7.05 28.34 29.64
C THR A 140 5.91 29.07 28.93
N ASN A 141 4.89 28.33 28.49
CA ASN A 141 3.50 28.73 28.68
C ASN A 141 2.58 27.50 28.59
N ASN A 142 1.91 27.25 29.71
CA ASN A 142 0.75 26.38 29.83
C ASN A 142 -0.41 26.98 29.04
N GLU A 143 -1.03 26.20 28.17
CA GLU A 143 -2.45 26.38 27.83
C GLU A 143 -3.20 25.06 28.02
N LEU A 144 -4.12 25.13 28.98
CA LEU A 144 -5.02 24.08 29.41
C LEU A 144 -6.16 23.92 28.40
N LEU A 145 -6.50 22.66 28.13
CA LEU A 145 -7.85 22.11 28.02
C LEU A 145 -8.88 22.89 27.18
N GLU A 146 -9.10 22.43 25.96
CA GLU A 146 -10.45 22.42 25.37
C GLU A 146 -10.92 21.00 25.13
N ASN A 147 -11.83 20.58 26.02
CA ASN A 147 -12.61 19.36 25.92
C ASN A 147 -13.69 19.54 24.84
N ASN A 148 -13.52 18.88 23.70
CA ASN A 148 -14.61 18.58 22.78
C ASN A 148 -14.70 17.06 22.60
N SER A 149 -15.43 16.42 23.51
CA SER A 149 -15.66 14.97 23.55
C SER A 149 -16.65 14.54 22.46
N GLY A 150 -16.16 14.39 21.23
CA GLY A 150 -16.82 13.63 20.17
C GLY A 150 -16.52 12.14 20.34
N GLY A 151 -17.15 11.50 21.34
CA GLY A 151 -17.00 10.06 21.57
C GLY A 151 -17.47 9.20 20.39
N LEU A 152 -17.09 7.92 20.37
CA LEU A 152 -17.45 6.98 19.31
C LEU A 152 -18.98 6.96 19.04
N LYS A 153 -19.38 7.17 17.79
CA LYS A 153 -20.77 7.07 17.25
C LYS A 153 -21.17 5.60 16.95
N LEU A 154 -20.45 4.64 17.51
CA LEU A 154 -20.79 3.23 17.40
C LEU A 154 -21.89 2.92 18.42
N GLU A 155 -22.87 2.10 18.08
CA GLU A 155 -23.94 1.69 19.01
C GLU A 155 -23.79 0.23 19.44
N GLY A 156 -24.40 -0.13 20.58
CA GLY A 156 -24.49 -1.53 21.02
C GLY A 156 -23.21 -2.14 21.59
N LEU A 157 -22.97 -3.42 21.28
CA LEU A 157 -21.89 -4.24 21.86
C LEU A 157 -20.49 -3.74 21.48
N SER A 158 -20.35 -3.21 20.26
CA SER A 158 -19.10 -2.69 19.70
C SER A 158 -18.57 -1.51 20.50
N LYS A 159 -19.46 -0.59 20.89
CA LYS A 159 -19.12 0.55 21.76
C LYS A 159 -18.65 0.08 23.13
N ARG A 160 -19.39 -0.81 23.79
CA ARG A 160 -19.02 -1.35 25.12
C ARG A 160 -17.67 -2.07 25.08
N ARG A 161 -17.40 -2.80 23.99
CA ARG A 161 -16.12 -3.46 23.76
C ARG A 161 -14.97 -2.44 23.66
N LEU A 162 -15.14 -1.39 22.85
CA LEU A 162 -14.13 -0.35 22.69
C LEU A 162 -13.94 0.49 23.96
N GLU A 163 -15.00 0.79 24.70
CA GLU A 163 -14.89 1.45 26.01
C GLU A 163 -14.02 0.63 26.98
N LYS A 164 -14.21 -0.69 27.01
CA LYS A 164 -13.37 -1.58 27.83
C LYS A 164 -11.90 -1.54 27.39
N GLU A 165 -11.62 -1.70 26.10
CA GLU A 165 -10.24 -1.68 25.59
C GLU A 165 -9.56 -0.31 25.77
N LYS A 166 -10.32 0.78 25.69
CA LYS A 166 -9.83 2.12 25.99
C LYS A 166 -9.37 2.22 27.45
N MET A 167 -10.17 1.71 28.39
CA MET A 167 -9.79 1.72 29.80
C MET A 167 -8.54 0.88 30.05
N GLU A 168 -8.38 -0.25 29.35
CA GLU A 168 -7.16 -1.07 29.40
C GLU A 168 -5.94 -0.28 28.90
N LEU A 169 -6.03 0.36 27.71
CA LEU A 169 -4.95 1.18 27.16
C LEU A 169 -4.57 2.36 28.07
N LEU A 170 -5.53 2.98 28.75
CA LEU A 170 -5.27 4.08 29.69
C LEU A 170 -4.69 3.61 31.03
N SER A 171 -4.87 2.32 31.36
CA SER A 171 -4.34 1.73 32.60
C SER A 171 -2.88 1.30 32.47
N GLU A 172 -2.38 1.14 31.25
CA GLU A 172 -0.99 0.79 30.99
C GLU A 172 -0.05 1.93 31.42
N LYS A 173 0.89 1.59 32.31
CA LYS A 173 1.85 2.56 32.86
C LYS A 173 3.04 2.80 31.93
N GLU A 174 3.23 1.94 30.94
CA GLU A 174 4.40 1.95 30.07
C GLU A 174 4.12 2.82 28.85
N ASN A 175 4.93 3.86 28.63
CA ASN A 175 4.77 4.85 27.55
C ASN A 175 4.99 4.29 26.13
N THR A 176 4.92 2.98 25.96
CA THR A 176 5.16 2.28 24.69
C THR A 176 3.97 2.38 23.76
N ILE A 177 2.74 2.35 24.29
CA ILE A 177 1.49 2.47 23.53
C ILE A 177 0.66 3.58 24.18
N GLN A 178 0.24 4.58 23.40
CA GLN A 178 -0.49 5.74 23.92
C GLN A 178 -1.67 6.11 23.01
N LEU A 179 -2.86 6.18 23.58
CA LEU A 179 -4.03 6.76 22.90
C LEU A 179 -3.91 8.29 22.89
N ILE A 180 -3.62 8.86 21.72
CA ILE A 180 -3.40 10.31 21.55
C ILE A 180 -4.71 11.06 21.35
N LYS A 181 -5.61 10.49 20.55
CA LYS A 181 -6.87 11.14 20.21
C LYS A 181 -7.96 10.14 19.89
N GLU A 182 -9.17 10.42 20.36
CA GLU A 182 -10.39 9.70 20.03
C GLU A 182 -11.29 10.57 19.16
N TYR A 183 -11.85 9.97 18.11
CA TYR A 183 -12.88 10.54 17.26
C TYR A 183 -14.11 9.62 17.24
N SER A 184 -15.17 10.03 16.54
CA SER A 184 -16.43 9.29 16.48
C SER A 184 -16.35 7.90 15.83
N ASP A 185 -15.38 7.65 14.96
CA ASP A 185 -15.25 6.39 14.22
C ASP A 185 -13.82 5.81 14.23
N LYS A 186 -12.89 6.50 14.91
CA LYS A 186 -11.47 6.17 14.86
C LYS A 186 -10.68 6.65 16.06
N TRP A 187 -9.58 5.96 16.34
CA TRP A 187 -8.58 6.34 17.33
C TRP A 187 -7.24 6.62 16.67
N ILE A 188 -6.48 7.55 17.25
CA ILE A 188 -5.09 7.81 16.92
C ILE A 188 -4.24 7.29 18.07
N ILE A 189 -3.44 6.27 17.78
CA ILE A 189 -2.56 5.62 18.75
C ILE A 189 -1.12 5.87 18.34
N GLN A 190 -0.28 6.22 19.30
CA GLN A 190 1.17 6.32 19.13
C GLN A 190 1.83 5.09 19.72
N ILE A 191 2.81 4.53 19.00
CA ILE A 191 3.69 3.48 19.50
C ILE A 191 5.14 3.95 19.50
N LYS A 192 5.93 3.47 20.46
CA LYS A 192 7.39 3.65 20.49
C LYS A 192 8.08 2.38 19.99
N GLY A 193 9.10 2.53 19.15
CA GLY A 193 9.93 1.39 18.75
C GLY A 193 10.70 0.82 19.95
N ALA A 194 10.81 -0.51 20.01
CA ALA A 194 11.45 -1.19 21.13
C ALA A 194 12.95 -0.88 21.19
N GLU A 195 13.49 -0.88 22.40
CA GLU A 195 14.92 -0.68 22.65
C GLU A 195 15.75 -1.79 21.98
N ASN A 196 16.98 -1.45 21.58
CA ASN A 196 17.90 -2.37 20.90
C ASN A 196 17.40 -2.89 19.54
N THR A 197 16.51 -2.15 18.89
CA THR A 197 16.03 -2.45 17.51
C THR A 197 16.40 -1.32 16.55
N LEU A 198 16.21 -1.55 15.23
CA LEU A 198 16.41 -0.53 14.20
C LEU A 198 15.50 0.70 14.35
N TYR A 199 14.42 0.58 15.13
CA TYR A 199 13.43 1.64 15.36
C TYR A 199 13.51 2.19 16.79
N SER A 200 14.58 1.88 17.54
CA SER A 200 14.80 2.41 18.89
C SER A 200 14.78 3.94 18.87
N ASN A 201 14.11 4.53 19.87
CA ASN A 201 13.88 5.98 20.00
C ASN A 201 13.00 6.63 18.91
N GLU A 202 12.43 5.86 17.99
CA GLU A 202 11.45 6.35 17.02
C GLU A 202 10.02 6.18 17.58
N THR A 203 9.14 7.11 17.23
CA THR A 203 7.70 7.03 17.55
C THR A 203 6.88 7.11 16.28
N PHE A 204 5.81 6.32 16.24
CA PHE A 204 4.95 6.22 15.06
C PHE A 204 3.50 6.38 15.46
N LYS A 205 2.72 7.05 14.63
CA LYS A 205 1.28 7.23 14.83
C LYS A 205 0.52 6.33 13.87
N MET A 206 -0.53 5.72 14.39
CA MET A 206 -1.44 4.85 13.66
C MET A 206 -2.87 5.30 13.87
N GLN A 207 -3.66 5.24 12.79
CA GLN A 207 -5.10 5.43 12.83
C GLN A 207 -5.78 4.06 12.85
N PHE A 208 -6.59 3.82 13.88
CA PHE A 208 -7.49 2.68 13.98
C PHE A 208 -8.89 3.14 13.63
N LYS A 209 -9.46 2.66 12.53
CA LYS A 209 -10.85 2.95 12.14
C LYS A 209 -11.71 1.72 12.43
N PHE A 210 -12.81 1.95 13.13
CA PHE A 210 -13.72 0.90 13.58
C PHE A 210 -15.01 0.90 12.74
N THR A 211 -15.62 -0.27 12.60
CA THR A 211 -16.97 -0.42 12.02
C THR A 211 -17.93 -0.86 13.13
N ASP A 212 -19.24 -0.74 12.89
CA ASP A 212 -20.27 -1.22 13.83
C ASP A 212 -20.19 -2.73 14.08
N LYS A 213 -19.43 -3.46 13.26
CA LYS A 213 -19.23 -4.92 13.39
C LYS A 213 -18.01 -5.29 14.22
N TYR A 214 -17.24 -4.35 14.73
CA TYR A 214 -16.15 -4.66 15.66
C TYR A 214 -16.71 -5.29 16.95
N PRO A 215 -16.14 -6.37 17.51
CA PRO A 215 -14.87 -7.02 17.18
C PRO A 215 -15.01 -8.22 16.22
N ILE A 216 -16.19 -8.46 15.63
CA ILE A 216 -16.38 -9.55 14.66
C ILE A 216 -15.52 -9.31 13.42
N GLU A 217 -15.49 -8.06 12.94
CA GLU A 217 -14.53 -7.62 11.93
C GLU A 217 -13.33 -6.90 12.60
N SER A 218 -12.14 -7.05 12.02
CA SER A 218 -10.93 -6.32 12.47
C SER A 218 -11.12 -4.80 12.39
N PRO A 219 -10.34 -3.97 13.09
CA PRO A 219 -10.25 -2.57 12.75
C PRO A 219 -9.42 -2.39 11.48
N GLU A 220 -9.65 -1.30 10.75
CA GLU A 220 -8.70 -0.86 9.72
C GLU A 220 -7.58 -0.07 10.38
N VAL A 221 -6.32 -0.46 10.14
CA VAL A 221 -5.16 0.14 10.78
C VAL A 221 -4.17 0.61 9.73
N VAL A 222 -3.80 1.89 9.79
CA VAL A 222 -2.80 2.50 8.91
C VAL A 222 -1.86 3.39 9.71
N PHE A 223 -0.58 3.41 9.35
CA PHE A 223 0.33 4.46 9.80
C PHE A 223 -0.06 5.80 9.19
N ILE A 224 0.05 6.87 9.97
CA ILE A 224 -0.21 8.24 9.53
C ILE A 224 1.04 9.09 9.73
N GLY A 225 1.21 10.12 8.89
CA GLY A 225 2.46 10.89 8.85
C GLY A 225 3.52 10.13 8.05
N GLU A 226 4.74 10.06 8.58
CA GLU A 226 5.83 9.29 7.96
C GLU A 226 5.82 7.84 8.48
N PRO A 227 5.42 6.85 7.65
CA PRO A 227 5.35 5.47 8.07
C PRO A 227 6.77 4.85 8.17
N PRO A 228 6.98 3.87 9.06
CA PRO A 228 8.27 3.19 9.18
C PRO A 228 8.74 2.63 7.82
N ILE A 229 10.04 2.72 7.55
CA ILE A 229 10.65 2.01 6.43
C ILE A 229 10.79 0.54 6.85
N HIS A 230 9.86 -0.31 6.42
CA HIS A 230 9.77 -1.70 6.85
C HIS A 230 9.23 -2.61 5.72
N PRO A 231 9.71 -3.87 5.58
CA PRO A 231 9.30 -4.77 4.49
C PRO A 231 7.79 -5.05 4.39
N HIS A 232 7.06 -4.83 5.47
CA HIS A 232 5.61 -5.05 5.59
C HIS A 232 4.81 -3.74 5.76
N ILE A 233 5.43 -2.57 5.58
CA ILE A 233 4.76 -1.27 5.71
C ILE A 233 4.95 -0.47 4.43
N TYR A 234 3.83 -0.22 3.77
CA TYR A 234 3.76 0.52 2.53
C TYR A 234 3.93 2.04 2.76
N SER A 235 4.32 2.77 1.72
CA SER A 235 4.54 4.21 1.77
C SER A 235 3.25 5.00 2.00
N ASN A 236 2.08 4.43 1.67
CA ASN A 236 0.77 4.97 2.05
C ASN A 236 0.33 4.63 3.49
N GLY A 237 1.22 3.98 4.27
CA GLY A 237 0.97 3.61 5.67
C GLY A 237 0.21 2.30 5.87
N HIS A 238 -0.14 1.59 4.79
CA HIS A 238 -0.79 0.29 4.90
C HIS A 238 0.15 -0.77 5.49
N ILE A 239 -0.41 -1.70 6.25
CA ILE A 239 0.36 -2.69 7.03
C ILE A 239 0.01 -4.09 6.54
N CYS A 240 0.99 -4.84 6.05
CA CYS A 240 0.83 -6.24 5.68
C CYS A 240 1.05 -7.13 6.91
N LEU A 241 0.03 -7.27 7.77
CA LEU A 241 0.07 -8.10 8.96
C LEU A 241 -1.22 -8.94 9.05
N SER A 242 -1.09 -10.26 9.08
CA SER A 242 -2.22 -11.22 8.93
C SER A 242 -3.34 -11.03 9.96
N ILE A 243 -3.02 -10.63 11.20
CA ILE A 243 -4.03 -10.38 12.24
C ILE A 243 -4.99 -9.23 11.91
N LEU A 244 -4.64 -8.36 10.96
CA LEU A 244 -5.52 -7.28 10.48
C LEU A 244 -6.49 -7.79 9.40
N TYR A 245 -6.28 -9.00 8.89
CA TYR A 245 -6.99 -9.59 7.75
C TYR A 245 -7.54 -10.99 8.08
N ASP A 246 -6.90 -12.03 7.55
CA ASP A 246 -7.37 -13.41 7.55
C ASP A 246 -7.16 -14.13 8.88
N HIS A 247 -6.23 -13.66 9.72
CA HIS A 247 -5.96 -14.21 11.05
C HIS A 247 -6.59 -13.36 12.18
N TRP A 248 -7.50 -12.44 11.84
CA TRP A 248 -8.27 -11.72 12.85
C TRP A 248 -9.19 -12.67 13.62
N SER A 249 -9.26 -12.49 14.93
CA SER A 249 -10.22 -13.15 15.81
C SER A 249 -10.83 -12.12 16.75
N PRO A 250 -12.14 -12.19 17.07
CA PRO A 250 -12.77 -11.28 18.02
C PRO A 250 -12.16 -11.31 19.44
N VAL A 251 -11.33 -12.30 19.74
CA VAL A 251 -10.55 -12.39 20.99
C VAL A 251 -9.38 -11.39 21.01
N LEU A 252 -8.88 -10.97 19.85
CA LEU A 252 -7.83 -9.97 19.74
C LEU A 252 -8.36 -8.57 20.07
N SER A 253 -7.48 -7.73 20.60
CA SER A 253 -7.75 -6.34 21.01
C SER A 253 -6.85 -5.35 20.23
N VAL A 254 -7.17 -4.06 20.35
CA VAL A 254 -6.32 -2.96 19.88
C VAL A 254 -4.93 -3.04 20.48
N ASN A 255 -4.81 -3.40 21.76
CA ASN A 255 -3.51 -3.60 22.40
C ASN A 255 -2.72 -4.76 21.76
N ALA A 256 -3.38 -5.90 21.52
CA ALA A 256 -2.76 -7.03 20.85
C ALA A 256 -2.26 -6.69 19.43
N ILE A 257 -3.00 -5.85 18.69
CA ILE A 257 -2.54 -5.32 17.40
C ILE A 257 -1.28 -4.47 17.56
N CYS A 258 -1.27 -3.53 18.51
CA CYS A 258 -0.11 -2.67 18.77
C CYS A 258 1.14 -3.48 19.13
N LEU A 259 1.00 -4.46 20.03
CA LEU A 259 2.10 -5.36 20.42
C LEU A 259 2.61 -6.18 19.23
N SER A 260 1.72 -6.65 18.37
CA SER A 260 2.11 -7.41 17.18
C SER A 260 2.88 -6.55 16.17
N ILE A 261 2.49 -5.28 15.99
CA ILE A 261 3.20 -4.33 15.14
C ILE A 261 4.57 -3.98 15.74
N ILE A 262 4.67 -3.76 17.05
CA ILE A 262 5.95 -3.52 17.74
C ILE A 262 6.87 -4.74 17.59
N SER A 263 6.34 -5.95 17.76
CA SER A 263 7.09 -7.19 17.56
C SER A 263 7.58 -7.34 16.12
N MET A 264 6.71 -7.06 15.15
CA MET A 264 7.06 -7.06 13.72
C MET A 264 8.23 -6.10 13.44
N LEU A 265 8.13 -4.84 13.89
CA LEU A 265 9.20 -3.85 13.77
C LEU A 265 10.49 -4.31 14.45
N SER A 266 10.38 -4.91 15.64
CA SER A 266 11.54 -5.36 16.43
C SER A 266 12.33 -6.48 15.77
N SER A 267 11.65 -7.34 15.01
CA SER A 267 12.27 -8.47 14.29
C SER A 267 13.01 -8.06 13.00
N CYS A 268 12.84 -6.80 12.55
CA CYS A 268 13.38 -6.31 11.30
C CYS A 268 14.91 -6.20 11.33
N LYS A 269 15.58 -6.86 10.38
CA LYS A 269 17.06 -6.83 10.25
C LYS A 269 17.58 -5.70 9.34
N LYS A 270 16.75 -5.16 8.44
CA LYS A 270 17.12 -4.09 7.49
C LYS A 270 15.92 -3.22 7.15
N LYS A 271 16.07 -1.89 7.25
CA LYS A 271 15.05 -0.93 6.79
C LYS A 271 14.99 -0.95 5.27
N ARG A 272 13.89 -1.48 4.72
CA ARG A 272 13.54 -1.47 3.29
C ARG A 272 12.03 -1.40 3.15
N LYS A 273 11.50 -0.91 2.03
CA LYS A 273 10.06 -0.96 1.72
C LYS A 273 9.67 -2.32 1.13
N PRO A 274 8.37 -2.66 1.09
CA PRO A 274 7.87 -3.81 0.33
C PRO A 274 8.34 -3.76 -1.12
N ILE A 275 8.51 -4.92 -1.76
CA ILE A 275 9.07 -4.99 -3.11
C ILE A 275 8.11 -4.41 -4.16
N ASP A 276 6.82 -4.46 -3.86
CA ASP A 276 5.72 -3.97 -4.67
C ASP A 276 5.20 -2.60 -4.18
N ASP A 277 5.96 -1.89 -3.32
CA ASP A 277 5.49 -0.67 -2.65
C ASP A 277 4.95 0.39 -3.61
N ILE A 278 5.71 0.67 -4.68
CA ILE A 278 5.33 1.66 -5.70
C ILE A 278 4.03 1.24 -6.39
N LEU A 279 3.93 -0.02 -6.81
CA LEU A 279 2.75 -0.56 -7.48
C LEU A 279 1.53 -0.55 -6.56
N TYR A 280 1.70 -0.96 -5.32
CA TYR A 280 0.67 -0.97 -4.30
C TYR A 280 0.14 0.44 -4.03
N CYS A 281 1.05 1.38 -3.74
CA CYS A 281 0.68 2.77 -3.44
C CYS A 281 0.10 3.51 -4.65
N SER A 282 0.42 3.08 -5.88
CA SER A 282 -0.17 3.65 -7.11
C SER A 282 -1.68 3.38 -7.25
N SER A 283 -2.23 2.40 -6.53
CA SER A 283 -3.67 2.10 -6.51
C SER A 283 -4.51 3.13 -5.74
N GLY A 284 -3.89 4.22 -5.28
CA GLY A 284 -4.51 5.37 -4.64
C GLY A 284 -4.54 5.26 -3.12
N ALA A 285 -4.10 6.31 -2.43
CA ALA A 285 -4.15 6.46 -0.97
C ALA A 285 -5.58 6.51 -0.36
N LYS A 286 -6.62 6.33 -1.19
CA LYS A 286 -8.05 6.41 -0.82
C LYS A 286 -8.74 5.04 -0.76
N VAL A 287 -8.04 3.95 -1.10
CA VAL A 287 -8.60 2.60 -1.02
C VAL A 287 -8.31 2.05 0.37
N SER A 288 -9.35 1.70 1.12
CA SER A 288 -9.20 1.01 2.42
C SER A 288 -8.26 -0.20 2.26
N PRO A 289 -7.27 -0.40 3.16
CA PRO A 289 -6.43 -1.60 3.19
C PRO A 289 -7.25 -2.91 3.17
N LYS A 290 -8.47 -2.90 3.72
CA LYS A 290 -9.36 -4.08 3.73
C LYS A 290 -9.88 -4.45 2.34
N ASN A 291 -9.96 -3.49 1.43
CA ASN A 291 -10.41 -3.72 0.05
C ASN A 291 -9.24 -4.07 -0.89
N MET A 292 -8.02 -4.17 -0.35
CA MET A 292 -6.83 -4.45 -1.12
C MET A 292 -6.50 -5.94 -1.13
N LYS A 293 -6.06 -6.46 -2.29
CA LYS A 293 -5.67 -7.87 -2.43
C LYS A 293 -4.19 -8.02 -2.07
N TRP A 294 -3.92 -8.50 -0.86
CA TRP A 294 -2.58 -8.69 -0.32
C TRP A 294 -1.81 -9.82 -1.01
N MET A 295 -0.52 -9.62 -1.19
CA MET A 295 0.43 -10.70 -1.37
C MET A 295 1.31 -10.75 -0.12
N PHE A 296 0.97 -11.63 0.81
CA PHE A 296 1.82 -11.87 1.97
C PHE A 296 3.14 -12.45 1.48
N HIS A 297 4.19 -11.65 1.57
CA HIS A 297 5.56 -12.12 1.42
C HIS A 297 5.97 -12.74 2.77
N ASP A 298 5.38 -13.88 3.11
CA ASP A 298 5.85 -14.68 4.23
C ASP A 298 7.22 -15.25 3.83
N ASP A 299 8.28 -14.64 4.36
CA ASP A 299 9.60 -15.25 4.42
C ASP A 299 9.46 -16.46 5.36
N LYS A 300 9.13 -17.62 4.77
CA LYS A 300 9.23 -18.90 5.47
C LYS A 300 10.66 -19.03 6.01
N ILE A 301 10.77 -19.10 7.33
CA ILE A 301 11.92 -19.68 8.02
C ILE A 301 12.12 -21.12 7.53
#